data_AF-A0A7C7RWD9-F1
#
_entry.id   AF-A0A7C7RWD9-F1
#
_cell.length_a   1.000
_cell.length_b   1.000
_cell.length_c   1.000
_cell.angle_alpha   90.00
_cell.angle_beta   90.00
_cell.angle_gamma   90.00
#
_symmetry.space_group_name_H-M   'P 1'
#
loop_
_entity.id
_entity.type
_entity.pdbx_description
1 polymer ?
#
loop_
_entity_poly.entity_id
_entity_poly.type
_entity_poly.pdbx_seq_one_letter_code
_entity_poly.pdbx_strand_id
1 'polypeptide(L)'
;MAKRYTAKFKFQVVMEVLTGEKSAGQVAKVYGVHPNTVNAWKRTFLEKGAEVFAQDSMVAEYERRIAELERLLGKKEVEIALFKNFLGQAK
;
A
#
# COMPACT_ATOMS: atom_id res chain seq x y z
N MET A 1 -16.92 -17.77 -0.96
CA MET A 1 -15.99 -16.73 -0.43
C MET A 1 -14.59 -17.00 -0.97
N ALA A 2 -13.89 -15.98 -1.44
CA ALA A 2 -12.49 -16.13 -1.84
C ALA A 2 -11.62 -16.41 -0.61
N LYS A 3 -10.82 -17.49 -0.64
CA LYS A 3 -9.89 -17.84 0.44
C LYS A 3 -8.87 -16.71 0.60
N ARG A 4 -8.80 -16.10 1.78
CA ARG A 4 -7.86 -15.00 2.09
C ARG A 4 -6.55 -15.58 2.57
N TYR A 5 -5.45 -15.08 2.01
CA TYR A 5 -4.08 -15.46 2.36
C TYR A 5 -3.32 -14.25 2.88
N THR A 6 -2.51 -14.44 3.92
CA THR A 6 -1.66 -13.39 4.48
C THR A 6 -0.54 -12.99 3.52
N ALA A 7 -0.02 -11.77 3.63
CA ALA A 7 1.11 -11.31 2.82
C ALA A 7 2.35 -12.21 2.99
N LYS A 8 2.66 -12.57 4.25
CA LYS A 8 3.76 -13.49 4.58
C LYS A 8 3.63 -14.85 3.87
N PHE A 9 2.43 -15.41 3.86
CA PHE A 9 2.19 -16.70 3.19
C PHE A 9 2.37 -16.59 1.68
N LYS A 10 1.81 -15.55 1.05
CA LYS A 10 1.99 -15.32 -0.39
C LYS A 10 3.47 -15.18 -0.74
N PHE A 11 4.22 -14.42 0.06
CA PHE A 11 5.66 -14.23 -0.12
C PHE A 11 6.42 -15.57 -0.04
N GLN A 12 6.19 -16.37 1.00
CA GLN A 12 6.81 -17.70 1.14
C GLN A 12 6.55 -18.59 -0.08
N VAL A 13 5.29 -18.67 -0.52
CA VAL A 13 4.89 -19.47 -1.69
C VAL A 13 5.60 -18.99 -2.96
N VAL A 14 5.69 -17.69 -3.18
CA VAL A 14 6.39 -17.12 -4.35
C VAL A 14 7.89 -17.41 -4.29
N MET A 15 8.52 -17.26 -3.12
CA MET A 15 9.95 -17.52 -2.96
C MET A 15 10.30 -18.97 -3.29
N GLU A 16 9.50 -19.95 -2.86
CA GLU A 16 9.73 -21.37 -3.18
C GLU A 16 9.60 -21.70 -4.67
N VAL A 17 8.78 -20.94 -5.40
CA VAL A 17 8.70 -21.05 -6.87
C VAL A 17 9.89 -20.37 -7.55
N LEU A 18 10.42 -19.31 -6.97
CA LEU A 18 11.55 -18.55 -7.52
C LEU A 18 12.91 -19.19 -7.24
N THR A 19 13.06 -19.90 -6.12
CA THR A 19 14.28 -20.67 -5.81
C THR A 19 14.48 -21.87 -6.74
N GLY A 20 13.45 -22.26 -7.50
CA GLY A 20 13.54 -23.22 -8.59
C GLY A 20 13.49 -24.69 -8.17
N GLU A 21 13.41 -24.99 -6.88
CA GLU A 21 13.34 -26.37 -6.36
C GLU A 21 12.04 -27.08 -6.74
N LYS A 22 10.95 -26.32 -6.91
CA LYS A 22 9.62 -26.86 -7.25
C LYS A 22 8.93 -25.96 -8.27
N SER A 23 8.28 -26.59 -9.24
CA SER A 23 7.39 -25.90 -10.18
C SER A 23 6.17 -25.30 -9.46
N ALA A 24 5.53 -24.30 -10.07
CA ALA A 24 4.32 -23.68 -9.54
C ALA A 24 3.19 -24.70 -9.24
N GLY A 25 3.09 -25.77 -10.03
CA GLY A 25 2.12 -26.86 -9.81
C GLY A 25 2.46 -27.72 -8.59
N GLN A 26 3.74 -28.00 -8.36
CA GLN A 26 4.18 -28.75 -7.17
C GLN A 26 4.01 -27.92 -5.90
N VAL A 27 4.39 -26.64 -5.93
CA VAL A 27 4.17 -25.70 -4.82
C VAL A 27 2.68 -25.56 -4.51
N ALA A 28 1.85 -25.37 -5.55
CA ALA A 28 0.40 -25.35 -5.43
C ALA A 28 -0.16 -26.58 -4.68
N LYS A 29 0.32 -27.78 -5.02
CA LYS A 29 -0.08 -29.03 -4.35
C LYS A 29 0.36 -29.07 -2.88
N VAL A 30 1.59 -28.69 -2.58
CA VAL A 30 2.14 -28.68 -1.21
C VAL A 30 1.33 -27.76 -0.29
N TYR A 31 0.97 -26.58 -0.78
CA TYR A 31 0.29 -25.55 0.02
C TYR A 31 -1.24 -25.57 -0.09
N GLY A 32 -1.82 -26.46 -0.89
CA GLY A 32 -3.27 -26.52 -1.13
C GLY A 32 -3.82 -25.25 -1.77
N VAL A 33 -3.04 -24.66 -2.69
CA VAL A 33 -3.35 -23.44 -3.44
C VAL A 33 -3.51 -23.80 -4.92
N HIS A 34 -4.40 -23.14 -5.64
CA HIS A 34 -4.55 -23.40 -7.08
C HIS A 34 -3.30 -22.92 -7.87
N PRO A 35 -2.78 -23.67 -8.86
CA PRO A 35 -1.59 -23.28 -9.64
C PRO A 35 -1.68 -21.87 -10.27
N ASN A 36 -2.86 -21.50 -10.79
CA ASN A 36 -3.08 -20.15 -11.33
C ASN A 36 -2.92 -19.05 -10.27
N THR A 37 -3.28 -19.32 -9.02
CA THR A 37 -3.11 -18.37 -7.91
C THR A 37 -1.63 -18.18 -7.57
N VAL A 38 -0.85 -19.27 -7.58
CA VAL A 38 0.60 -19.21 -7.38
C VAL A 38 1.27 -18.40 -8.50
N ASN A 39 0.91 -18.65 -9.76
CA ASN A 39 1.42 -17.90 -10.90
C ASN A 39 1.03 -16.41 -10.85
N ALA A 40 -0.21 -16.11 -10.44
CA ALA A 40 -0.66 -14.74 -10.26
C ALA A 40 0.17 -14.00 -9.19
N TRP A 41 0.44 -14.65 -8.05
CA TRP A 41 1.28 -14.06 -7.00
C TRP A 41 2.72 -13.85 -7.46
N LYS A 42 3.30 -14.84 -8.17
CA LYS A 42 4.64 -14.71 -8.75
C LYS A 42 4.72 -13.49 -9.66
N ARG A 43 3.74 -13.33 -10.57
CA ARG A 43 3.67 -12.17 -11.46
C ARG A 43 3.58 -10.85 -10.67
N THR A 44 2.65 -10.76 -9.71
CA THR A 44 2.50 -9.55 -8.89
C THR A 44 3.77 -9.22 -8.12
N PHE A 45 4.49 -10.22 -7.60
CA PHE A 45 5.74 -10.01 -6.89
C PHE A 45 6.85 -9.51 -7.81
N LEU A 46 6.95 -10.03 -9.04
CA LEU A 46 7.94 -9.56 -10.01
C LEU A 46 7.64 -8.14 -10.51
N GLU A 47 6.37 -7.79 -10.70
CA GLU A 47 5.94 -6.45 -11.13
C GLU A 47 6.14 -5.41 -10.03
N LYS A 48 5.73 -5.72 -8.79
CA LYS A 48 5.74 -4.77 -7.67
C LYS A 48 6.95 -4.89 -6.76
N GLY A 49 7.82 -5.86 -7.00
CA GLY A 49 8.96 -6.15 -6.13
C GLY A 49 9.92 -4.96 -6.00
N ALA A 50 10.12 -4.22 -7.10
CA ALA A 50 10.94 -3.01 -7.09
C ALA A 50 10.35 -1.89 -6.21
N GLU A 51 9.01 -1.79 -6.12
CA GLU A 51 8.32 -0.77 -5.32
C GLU A 51 8.61 -0.94 -3.82
N VAL A 52 8.85 -2.18 -3.36
CA VAL A 52 9.22 -2.46 -1.97
C VAL A 52 10.52 -1.74 -1.58
N PHE A 53 11.47 -1.60 -2.51
CA PHE A 53 12.71 -0.88 -2.27
C PHE A 53 12.58 0.64 -2.49
N ALA A 54 11.50 1.10 -3.14
CA ALA A 54 11.19 2.52 -3.30
C ALA A 54 10.38 3.09 -2.12
N GLN A 55 9.99 2.25 -1.15
CA GLN A 55 9.05 2.61 -0.09
C GLN A 55 9.51 3.81 0.75
N ASP A 56 10.81 3.96 1.03
CA ASP A 56 11.33 5.08 1.82
C ASP A 56 11.11 6.43 1.13
N SER A 57 11.23 6.48 -0.19
CA SER A 57 11.01 7.70 -0.97
C SER A 57 9.53 8.10 -0.99
N MET A 58 8.63 7.10 -0.99
CA MET A 58 7.19 7.28 -1.01
C MET A 58 6.66 7.76 0.34
N VAL A 59 7.18 7.23 1.45
CA VAL A 59 6.84 7.70 2.80
C VAL A 59 7.24 9.17 2.97
N ALA A 60 8.46 9.53 2.58
CA ALA A 60 8.94 10.91 2.65
C ALA A 60 8.16 11.87 1.73
N GLU A 61 7.62 11.40 0.62
CA GLU A 61 6.71 12.17 -0.23
C GLU A 61 5.36 12.38 0.45
N TYR A 62 4.79 11.33 1.04
CA TYR A 62 3.52 11.43 1.77
C TYR A 62 3.62 12.34 2.99
N GLU A 63 4.69 12.25 3.77
CA GLU A 63 4.93 13.14 4.91
C GLU A 63 4.99 14.61 4.48
N ARG A 64 5.70 14.90 3.39
CA ARG A 64 5.73 16.26 2.81
C ARG A 64 4.36 16.74 2.38
N ARG A 65 3.55 15.86 1.78
CA ARG A 65 2.19 16.20 1.35
C ARG A 65 1.27 16.45 2.54
N ILE A 66 1.38 15.65 3.60
CA ILE A 66 0.61 15.81 4.84
C ILE A 66 0.94 17.16 5.48
N ALA A 67 2.22 17.49 5.64
CA ALA A 67 2.64 18.76 6.22
C ALA A 67 2.11 19.98 5.44
N GLU A 68 2.09 19.92 4.11
CA GLU A 68 1.51 21.00 3.30
C GLU A 68 0.00 21.12 3.47
N LEU A 69 -0.71 19.99 3.54
CA LEU A 69 -2.16 19.98 3.76
C LEU A 69 -2.52 20.53 5.15
N GLU A 70 -1.77 20.15 6.19
CA GLU A 70 -1.95 20.68 7.54
C GLU A 70 -1.72 22.20 7.59
N ARG A 71 -0.69 22.71 6.88
CA ARG A 71 -0.43 24.15 6.76
C ARG A 71 -1.58 24.89 6.08
N LEU A 72 -2.13 24.33 4.99
CA LEU A 72 -3.27 24.91 4.28
C LEU A 72 -4.54 24.90 5.14
N LEU A 73 -4.77 23.82 5.89
CA LEU A 73 -5.89 23.71 6.82
C LEU A 73 -5.81 24.81 7.89
N GLY A 74 -4.65 24.98 8.53
CA GLY A 74 -4.45 26.03 9.54
C GLY A 74 -4.70 27.45 8.99
N LYS A 75 -4.23 27.74 7.75
CA LYS A 75 -4.54 29.02 7.08
C LYS A 75 -6.04 29.23 6.91
N LYS A 76 -6.76 28.19 6.47
CA LYS A 76 -8.22 28.26 6.27
C LYS A 76 -8.97 28.42 7.58
N GLU A 77 -8.53 27.78 8.66
CA GLU A 77 -9.11 27.99 9.99
C GLU A 77 -8.96 29.43 10.47
N VAL A 78 -7.78 30.03 10.28
CA VAL A 78 -7.55 31.46 10.60
C VAL A 78 -8.44 32.36 9.75
N GLU A 79 -8.53 32.14 8.42
CA GLU A 79 -9.43 32.90 7.54
C GLU A 79 -10.88 32.82 8.03
N ILE A 80 -11.36 31.61 8.37
CA ILE A 80 -12.72 31.40 8.90
C ILE A 80 -12.92 32.14 10.22
N ALA A 81 -11.95 32.07 11.14
CA ALA A 81 -12.04 32.75 12.43
C ALA A 81 -12.13 34.27 12.24
N LEU A 82 -11.34 34.85 11.33
CA LEU A 82 -11.38 36.26 10.99
C LEU A 82 -12.74 36.66 10.39
N PHE A 83 -13.26 35.87 9.44
CA PHE A 83 -14.59 36.14 8.85
C PHE A 83 -15.70 36.09 9.88
N LYS A 84 -15.67 35.10 10.79
CA LYS A 84 -16.64 34.99 11.89
C LYS A 84 -16.56 36.20 12.82
N ASN A 85 -15.36 36.65 13.18
CA ASN A 85 -15.20 37.84 14.00
C ASN A 85 -15.76 39.08 13.30
N PHE A 86 -15.40 39.30 12.02
CA PHE A 86 -15.88 40.44 11.24
C PHE A 86 -17.41 40.48 11.12
N LEU A 87 -18.03 39.34 10.78
CA LEU A 87 -19.50 39.25 10.69
C LEU A 87 -20.19 39.36 12.05
N GLY A 88 -19.53 38.94 13.14
CA GLY A 88 -20.02 39.11 14.50
C GLY A 88 -19.96 40.55 15.02
N GLN A 89 -19.07 41.38 14.46
CA GLN A 89 -18.96 42.80 14.81
C GLN A 89 -19.92 43.72 14.03
N ALA A 90 -20.61 43.20 13.00
CA ALA A 90 -21.57 43.96 12.18
C ALA A 90 -22.99 44.00 12.79
N LYS A 91 -23.12 43.89 14.12
CA LYS A 91 -24.39 43.94 14.86
C LYS A 91 -24.41 45.08 15.86
#